data_AF-A0A7K8Z4W3-F1
#
_entry.id   AF-A0A7K8Z4W3-F1
#
_cell.length_a   1.000
_cell.length_b   1.000
_cell.length_c   1.000
_cell.angle_alpha   90.00
_cell.angle_beta   90.00
_cell.angle_gamma   90.00
#
_symmetry.space_group_name_H-M   'P 1'
#
loop_
_entity.id
_entity.type
_entity.pdbx_description
1 polymer ?
#
loop_
_entity_poly.entity_id
_entity_poly.type
_entity_poly.pdbx_seq_one_letter_code
_entity_poly.pdbx_strand_id
1 'polypeptide(L)'
;PPAPPMASQLEGAMETLIQVFHHYSGKEGDKYKLSKKELKELLQSQLGCFLESQKDSGAVEKVMQDLDENGDGEVDFQEFVVLVGALTVACNNFFWENA
;
A
#
# COMPACT_ATOMS: atom_id res chain seq x y z
N PRO A 1 -9.03 -34.77 -5.07
CA PRO A 1 -8.24 -33.71 -5.73
C PRO A 1 -7.03 -33.33 -4.86
N PRO A 2 -5.81 -33.27 -5.42
CA PRO A 2 -4.67 -32.72 -4.68
C PRO A 2 -4.91 -31.22 -4.47
N ALA A 3 -4.55 -30.70 -3.30
CA ALA A 3 -4.60 -29.27 -3.02
C ALA A 3 -3.71 -28.53 -4.04
N PRO A 4 -4.07 -27.30 -4.44
CA PRO A 4 -3.19 -26.47 -5.27
C PRO A 4 -1.83 -26.33 -4.57
N PRO A 5 -0.72 -26.21 -5.32
CA PRO A 5 0.60 -26.04 -4.73
C PRO A 5 0.55 -24.84 -3.77
N MET A 6 0.94 -25.06 -2.52
CA MET A 6 1.09 -23.95 -1.57
C MET A 6 2.15 -23.02 -2.15
N ALA A 7 1.74 -21.81 -2.55
CA ALA A 7 2.64 -20.77 -2.98
C ALA A 7 3.74 -20.60 -1.91
N SER A 8 4.99 -20.38 -2.35
CA SER A 8 6.07 -20.09 -1.41
C SER A 8 5.75 -18.81 -0.63
N GLN A 9 6.34 -18.64 0.56
CA GLN A 9 5.99 -17.53 1.46
C GLN A 9 6.10 -16.16 0.78
N LEU A 10 7.11 -15.98 -0.09
CA LEU A 10 7.31 -14.74 -0.84
C LEU A 10 6.26 -14.57 -1.95
N GLU A 11 5.96 -15.63 -2.69
CA GLU A 11 4.90 -15.59 -3.71
C GLU A 11 3.53 -15.28 -3.08
N GLY A 12 3.23 -15.83 -1.90
CA GLY A 12 2.02 -15.51 -1.15
C GLY A 12 1.98 -14.07 -0.64
N ALA A 13 3.13 -13.51 -0.23
CA ALA A 13 3.22 -12.10 0.15
C ALA A 13 3.00 -11.18 -1.05
N MET A 14 3.59 -11.50 -2.21
CA MET A 14 3.36 -10.77 -3.46
C MET A 14 1.89 -10.83 -3.88
N GLU A 15 1.27 -12.01 -3.82
CA GLU A 15 -0.16 -12.18 -4.09
C GLU A 15 -1.01 -11.33 -3.14
N THR A 16 -0.65 -11.30 -1.85
CA THR A 16 -1.34 -10.49 -0.85
C THR A 16 -1.27 -9.00 -1.18
N LEU A 17 -0.10 -8.49 -1.59
CA LEU A 17 0.06 -7.09 -2.01
C LEU A 17 -0.82 -6.74 -3.21
N ILE A 18 -0.85 -7.62 -4.21
CA ILE A 18 -1.68 -7.45 -5.42
C ILE A 18 -3.18 -7.47 -5.04
N GLN A 19 -3.59 -8.42 -4.20
CA GLN A 19 -4.98 -8.53 -3.75
C GLN A 19 -5.42 -7.32 -2.94
N VAL A 20 -4.57 -6.83 -2.02
CA VAL A 20 -4.85 -5.62 -1.25
C VAL A 20 -5.00 -4.43 -2.19
N PHE A 21 -4.06 -4.21 -3.12
CA PHE A 21 -4.17 -3.11 -4.08
C PHE A 21 -5.50 -3.15 -4.84
N HIS A 22 -5.83 -4.29 -5.45
CA HIS A 22 -7.08 -4.46 -6.21
C HIS A 22 -8.36 -4.50 -5.37
N HIS A 23 -8.26 -4.71 -4.06
CA HIS A 23 -9.39 -4.61 -3.16
C HIS A 23 -9.82 -3.15 -2.95
N TYR A 24 -8.87 -2.23 -2.98
CA TYR A 24 -9.15 -0.80 -2.83
C TYR A 24 -9.25 -0.07 -4.17
N SER A 25 -8.53 -0.49 -5.21
CA SER A 25 -8.59 0.10 -6.55
C SER A 25 -9.90 -0.27 -7.27
N GLY A 26 -10.43 0.65 -8.06
CA GLY A 26 -11.65 0.41 -8.85
C GLY A 26 -12.95 0.42 -8.07
N LYS A 27 -12.95 0.89 -6.81
CA LYS A 27 -14.18 1.29 -6.12
C LYS A 27 -14.74 2.57 -6.76
N GLU A 28 -13.88 3.47 -7.20
CA GLU A 28 -14.20 4.66 -7.99
C GLU A 28 -13.16 4.88 -9.09
N GLY A 29 -13.57 5.21 -10.32
CA GLY A 29 -12.63 5.56 -11.40
C GLY A 29 -11.95 4.35 -12.06
N ASP A 30 -10.61 4.38 -12.16
CA ASP A 30 -9.82 3.35 -12.82
C ASP A 30 -9.58 2.15 -11.88
N LYS A 31 -9.87 0.93 -12.37
CA LYS A 31 -9.63 -0.32 -11.63
C LYS A 31 -8.17 -0.66 -11.41
N TYR A 32 -7.26 -0.02 -12.12
CA TYR A 32 -5.82 -0.26 -12.05
C TYR A 32 -5.06 0.80 -11.26
N LYS A 33 -5.77 1.80 -10.73
CA LYS A 33 -5.18 2.89 -9.96
C LYS A 33 -5.99 3.16 -8.70
N LEU A 34 -5.33 3.74 -7.71
CA LEU A 34 -5.96 4.23 -6.50
C LEU A 34 -6.18 5.73 -6.66
N SER A 35 -7.43 6.15 -6.65
CA SER A 35 -7.77 7.54 -6.41
C SER A 35 -7.33 7.95 -5.01
N LYS A 36 -7.18 9.26 -4.78
CA LYS A 36 -6.86 9.84 -3.46
C LYS A 36 -7.76 9.31 -2.34
N LYS A 37 -9.04 9.06 -2.62
CA LYS A 37 -10.01 8.53 -1.64
C LYS A 37 -9.74 7.06 -1.33
N GLU A 38 -9.49 6.25 -2.36
CA GLU A 38 -9.17 4.83 -2.19
C GLU A 38 -7.82 4.62 -1.50
N LEU A 39 -6.81 5.42 -1.84
CA LEU A 39 -5.54 5.44 -1.14
C LEU A 39 -5.75 5.76 0.34
N LYS A 40 -6.54 6.79 0.65
CA LYS A 40 -6.87 7.15 2.05
C LYS A 40 -7.50 5.99 2.80
N GLU A 41 -8.45 5.28 2.20
CA GLU A 41 -9.09 4.11 2.80
C GLU A 41 -8.09 2.97 3.03
N LEU A 42 -7.25 2.66 2.04
CA LEU A 42 -6.22 1.63 2.13
C LEU A 42 -5.27 1.93 3.29
N LEU A 43 -4.74 3.15 3.30
CA LEU A 43 -3.83 3.65 4.31
C LEU A 43 -4.44 3.56 5.72
N GLN A 44 -5.67 4.01 5.89
CA GLN A 44 -6.34 3.95 7.20
C GLN A 44 -6.66 2.52 7.65
N SER A 45 -7.02 1.64 6.72
CA SER A 45 -7.46 0.28 7.03
C SER A 45 -6.32 -0.72 7.20
N GLN A 46 -5.26 -0.62 6.40
CA GLN A 46 -4.14 -1.56 6.38
C GLN A 46 -2.93 -1.03 7.14
N LEU A 47 -2.73 0.29 7.12
CA LEU A 47 -1.58 0.97 7.70
C LEU A 47 -1.99 1.89 8.87
N GLY A 48 -3.16 1.66 9.47
CA GLY A 48 -3.70 2.45 10.57
C GLY A 48 -2.70 2.64 11.70
N CYS A 49 -1.99 1.59 12.13
CA CYS A 49 -0.96 1.70 13.19
C CYS A 49 0.24 2.58 12.78
N PHE A 50 0.62 2.59 11.50
CA PHE A 50 1.68 3.47 10.99
C PHE A 50 1.23 4.93 10.90
N LEU A 51 -0.04 5.12 10.57
CA LEU A 51 -0.63 6.43 10.35
C LEU A 51 -1.37 6.98 11.58
N GLU A 52 -1.40 6.29 12.71
CA GLU A 52 -1.95 6.82 13.96
C GLU A 52 -1.20 8.07 14.43
N SER A 53 0.10 8.18 14.10
CA SER A 53 0.91 9.38 14.29
C SER A 53 0.60 10.49 13.27
N GLN A 54 -0.12 10.15 12.20
CA GLN A 54 -0.42 10.96 11.01
C GLN A 54 -1.94 11.09 10.80
N LYS A 55 -2.73 11.15 11.89
CA LYS A 55 -4.20 11.40 11.86
C LYS A 55 -4.61 12.75 11.26
N ASP A 56 -3.64 13.53 10.78
CA ASP A 56 -3.88 14.80 10.11
C ASP A 56 -4.28 14.56 8.65
N SER A 57 -5.33 15.25 8.20
CA SER A 57 -5.78 15.17 6.79
C SER A 57 -4.64 15.47 5.82
N GLY A 58 -3.72 16.37 6.22
CA GLY A 58 -2.59 16.78 5.41
C GLY A 58 -1.52 15.69 5.22
N ALA A 59 -1.48 14.66 6.07
CA ALA A 59 -0.50 13.58 5.93
C ALA A 59 -0.83 12.67 4.75
N VAL A 60 -2.11 12.35 4.54
CA VAL A 60 -2.56 11.57 3.38
C VAL A 60 -2.33 12.35 2.10
N GLU A 61 -2.54 13.66 2.10
CA GLU A 61 -2.20 14.54 0.98
C GLU A 61 -0.71 14.53 0.64
N LYS A 62 0.15 14.58 1.66
CA LYS A 62 1.60 14.49 1.46
C LYS A 62 2.01 13.12 0.93
N VAL A 63 1.49 12.04 1.52
CA VAL A 63 1.77 10.67 1.04
C VAL A 63 1.29 10.53 -0.40
N MET A 64 0.12 11.05 -0.76
CA MET A 64 -0.33 11.06 -2.16
C MET A 64 0.65 11.80 -3.06
N GLN A 65 1.08 13.01 -2.69
CA GLN A 65 2.05 13.79 -3.48
C GLN A 65 3.42 13.12 -3.59
N ASP A 66 3.85 12.41 -2.55
CA ASP A 66 5.13 11.71 -2.54
C ASP A 66 5.08 10.42 -3.38
N LEU A 67 3.89 9.90 -3.67
CA LEU A 67 3.68 8.67 -4.44
C LEU A 67 3.26 8.89 -5.89
N ASP A 68 2.48 9.93 -6.15
CA ASP A 68 2.06 10.34 -7.48
C ASP A 68 3.24 11.02 -8.21
N GLU A 69 4.24 10.22 -8.58
CA GLU A 69 5.45 10.69 -9.26
C GLU A 69 5.14 11.25 -10.64
N ASN A 70 4.11 10.70 -11.29
CA ASN A 70 3.71 11.08 -12.63
C ASN A 70 2.77 12.32 -12.63
N GLY A 71 2.18 12.66 -11.49
CA GLY A 71 1.36 13.86 -11.28
C GLY A 71 -0.04 13.79 -11.86
N ASP A 72 -0.61 12.60 -12.03
CA ASP A 72 -1.97 12.40 -12.57
C ASP A 72 -3.07 12.44 -11.50
N GLY A 73 -2.70 12.54 -10.23
CA GLY A 73 -3.63 12.57 -9.10
C GLY A 73 -4.19 11.21 -8.72
N GLU A 74 -3.61 10.14 -9.24
CA GLU A 74 -3.90 8.74 -8.93
C GLU A 74 -2.59 8.02 -8.54
N VAL A 75 -2.70 6.81 -7.97
CA VAL A 75 -1.54 5.99 -7.63
C VAL A 75 -1.65 4.65 -8.33
N ASP A 76 -0.73 4.34 -9.23
CA ASP A 76 -0.69 3.05 -9.90
C ASP A 76 -0.04 1.96 -9.02
N PHE A 77 -0.04 0.72 -9.53
CA PHE A 77 0.51 -0.40 -8.76
C PHE A 77 2.01 -0.26 -8.50
N GLN A 78 2.77 0.33 -9.43
CA GLN A 78 4.21 0.53 -9.26
C GLN A 78 4.47 1.53 -8.14
N GLU A 79 3.79 2.67 -8.16
CA GLU A 79 3.88 3.71 -7.14
C GLU A 79 3.45 3.16 -5.75
N PHE A 80 2.41 2.34 -5.71
CA PHE A 80 2.00 1.62 -4.49
C PHE A 80 3.10 0.68 -3.95
N VAL A 81 3.73 -0.14 -4.80
CA VAL A 81 4.78 -1.06 -4.36
C VAL A 81 6.00 -0.31 -3.84
N VAL A 82 6.34 0.83 -4.46
CA VAL A 82 7.41 1.72 -3.96
C VAL A 82 7.10 2.22 -2.55
N LEU A 83 5.86 2.65 -2.27
CA LEU A 83 5.45 3.02 -0.90
C LEU A 83 5.68 1.88 0.08
N VAL A 84 5.13 0.70 -0.22
CA VAL A 84 5.16 -0.45 0.68
C VAL A 84 6.61 -0.88 0.92
N GLY A 85 7.46 -0.82 -0.12
CA GLY A 85 8.89 -1.04 -0.01
C GLY A 85 9.56 -0.02 0.90
N ALA A 86 9.29 1.27 0.72
CA ALA A 86 9.84 2.34 1.55
C ALA A 86 9.42 2.21 3.03
N LEU A 87 8.13 1.92 3.27
CA LEU A 87 7.63 1.63 4.61
C LEU A 87 8.29 0.40 5.19
N THR A 88 8.43 -0.68 4.41
CA THR A 88 9.09 -1.91 4.85
C THR A 88 10.55 -1.65 5.25
N VAL A 89 11.29 -0.83 4.48
CA VAL A 89 12.67 -0.43 4.81
C VAL A 89 12.71 0.45 6.07
N ALA A 90 11.80 1.41 6.20
CA ALA A 90 11.69 2.25 7.40
C ALA A 90 11.36 1.42 8.65
N CYS A 91 10.49 0.42 8.50
CA CYS A 91 10.15 -0.55 9.54
C CYS A 91 11.30 -1.51 9.83
N ASN A 92 12.08 -1.89 8.81
CA ASN A 92 13.19 -2.81 8.95
C ASN A 92 14.21 -2.26 9.95
N ASN A 93 14.49 -0.95 9.94
CA ASN A 93 15.32 -0.32 10.97
C ASN A 93 14.65 -0.38 12.35
N PHE A 94 13.34 -0.12 12.43
CA PHE A 94 12.58 -0.18 13.68
C PHE A 94 12.50 -1.59 14.30
N PHE A 95 12.48 -2.62 13.46
CA PHE A 95 12.47 -4.03 13.85
C PHE A 95 13.87 -4.57 14.18
N TRP A 96 14.94 -4.03 13.58
CA TRP A 96 16.31 -4.46 13.86
C TRP A 96 16.98 -3.68 15.02
N GLU A 97 16.57 -2.44 15.30
CA GLU A 97 17.07 -1.67 16.46
C GLU A 97 16.41 -2.06 17.80
N ASN A 98 15.31 -2.84 17.77
CA ASN A 98 14.62 -3.34 18.96
C ASN A 98 14.71 -4.88 19.12
N ALA A 99 15.55 -5.56 18.34
CA ALA A 99 15.86 -6.99 18.48
C ALA A 99 17.19 -7.19 19.22
#